data_AF-A0A3N7HMK0-F1
#
_entry.id   AF-A0A3N7HMK0-F1
#
_cell.length_a   1.000
_cell.length_b   1.000
_cell.length_c   1.000
_cell.angle_alpha   90.00
_cell.angle_beta   90.00
_cell.angle_gamma   90.00
#
_symmetry.space_group_name_H-M   'P 1'
#
loop_
_entity.id
_entity.type
_entity.pdbx_description
1 polymer ?
#
loop_
_entity_poly.entity_id
_entity_poly.type
_entity_poly.pdbx_seq_one_letter_code
_entity_poly.pdbx_strand_id
1 'polypeptide(L)'
;MNHWGASVIDIPTSEKEESDLLVHMDGCAMLVEEKTKVDSVAWLGERRDVLARGEVHNTTTPLTRDNRLSGLIKKAASQLDSSSADRPHDFLLLWFTATGLQARPKFDQFIATLYGTTKIIEMGSNGFRTCYFFRNSDFFNCAQSLDGAIVAREENGKLSMKLCLNPLSPRVDDLRRSPIAARFPNALEDPIEAETRGAYVLDADIDRRDEPALLSYLQDKYRTAPLMPFDLGHMNIALHV
;
A
#
# COMPACT_ATOMS: atom_id res chain seq x y z
N MET A 1 7.62 15.93 17.39
CA MET A 1 7.78 14.48 17.12
C MET A 1 9.28 14.17 17.05
N ASN A 2 9.92 13.77 18.16
CA ASN A 2 11.38 13.45 18.19
C ASN A 2 11.68 11.95 18.32
N HIS A 3 10.70 11.06 18.09
CA HIS A 3 10.83 9.66 18.48
C HIS A 3 11.67 8.78 17.53
N TRP A 4 12.11 9.29 16.37
CA TRP A 4 12.90 8.51 15.39
C TRP A 4 14.28 9.10 15.09
N GLY A 5 14.66 10.22 15.74
CA GLY A 5 15.88 10.96 15.39
C GLY A 5 15.75 11.73 14.05
N ALA A 6 14.53 11.91 13.55
CA ALA A 6 14.24 12.67 12.35
C ALA A 6 14.02 14.16 12.67
N SER A 7 14.49 15.03 11.77
CA SER A 7 14.11 16.44 11.70
C SER A 7 13.01 16.60 10.66
N VAL A 8 11.85 17.12 11.07
CA VAL A 8 10.67 17.29 10.22
C VAL A 8 10.44 18.78 10.01
N ILE A 9 10.31 19.20 8.75
CA ILE A 9 9.98 20.56 8.35
C ILE A 9 8.64 20.52 7.62
N ASP A 10 7.64 21.21 8.17
CA ASP A 10 6.36 21.40 7.50
C ASP A 10 6.57 22.29 6.27
N ILE A 11 6.03 21.88 5.13
CA ILE A 11 6.02 22.71 3.93
C ILE A 11 4.76 23.57 3.97
N PRO A 12 4.89 24.91 3.97
CA PRO A 12 3.73 25.80 4.07
C PRO A 12 2.76 25.56 2.92
N THR A 13 1.47 25.50 3.23
CA THR A 13 0.42 25.44 2.20
C THR A 13 0.47 26.71 1.34
N SER A 14 0.82 26.57 0.07
CA SER A 14 0.81 27.65 -0.91
C SER A 14 -0.42 27.56 -1.84
N GLU A 15 -0.49 28.40 -2.86
CA GLU A 15 -1.50 28.24 -3.94
C GLU A 15 -1.25 26.99 -4.79
N LYS A 16 -0.07 26.35 -4.68
CA LYS A 16 0.27 25.09 -5.34
C LYS A 16 -0.04 23.91 -4.39
N GLU A 17 -0.54 22.81 -4.94
CA GLU A 17 -0.66 21.55 -4.19
C GLU A 17 0.72 20.92 -4.02
N GLU A 18 1.34 21.14 -2.85
CA GLU A 18 2.70 20.68 -2.50
C GLU A 18 2.67 19.50 -1.53
N SER A 19 3.82 18.83 -1.39
CA SER A 19 4.04 17.79 -0.38
C SER A 19 3.94 18.37 1.03
N ASP A 20 3.38 17.63 1.97
CA ASP A 20 3.19 18.11 3.34
C ASP A 20 4.51 18.34 4.11
N LEU A 21 5.52 17.46 3.95
CA LEU A 21 6.69 17.42 4.83
C LEU A 21 8.01 17.24 4.07
N LEU A 22 9.06 17.89 4.55
CA LEU A 22 10.46 17.54 4.26
C LEU A 22 11.08 16.91 5.52
N VAL A 23 11.40 15.63 5.42
CA VAL A 23 11.92 14.83 6.53
C VAL A 23 13.40 14.51 6.30
N HIS A 24 14.25 14.92 7.24
CA HIS A 24 15.65 14.51 7.28
C HIS A 24 15.83 13.43 8.34
N MET A 25 16.34 12.28 7.95
CA MET A 25 16.58 11.16 8.86
C MET A 25 17.83 10.40 8.43
N ASP A 26 18.75 10.21 9.36
CA ASP A 26 19.97 9.41 9.18
C ASP A 26 20.78 9.79 7.92
N GLY A 27 20.81 11.08 7.57
CA GLY A 27 21.53 11.61 6.40
C GLY A 27 20.75 11.57 5.08
N CYS A 28 19.52 11.07 5.08
CA CYS A 28 18.63 11.10 3.93
C CYS A 28 17.58 12.22 4.07
N ALA A 29 17.25 12.88 2.97
CA ALA A 29 16.15 13.82 2.82
C ALA A 29 14.99 13.16 2.05
N MET A 30 13.77 13.23 2.59
CA MET A 30 12.57 12.69 1.96
C MET A 30 11.52 13.79 1.83
N LEU A 31 10.92 13.93 0.66
CA LEU A 31 9.63 14.60 0.56
C LEU A 31 8.54 13.58 0.90
N VAL A 32 7.67 13.95 1.82
CA VAL A 32 6.62 13.09 2.33
C VAL A 32 5.28 13.78 2.18
N GLU A 33 4.34 13.09 1.56
CA GLU A 33 2.92 13.46 1.55
C GLU A 33 2.16 12.59 2.55
N GLU A 34 1.43 13.19 3.48
CA GLU A 34 0.70 12.46 4.53
C GLU A 34 -0.78 12.32 4.19
N LYS A 35 -1.32 11.10 4.33
CA LYS A 35 -2.74 10.81 4.14
C LYS A 35 -3.26 9.95 5.29
N THR A 36 -4.23 10.47 6.03
CA THR A 36 -4.90 9.73 7.10
C THR A 36 -6.31 9.28 6.70
N LYS A 37 -6.66 8.03 6.99
CA LYS A 37 -7.97 7.45 6.70
C LYS A 37 -8.67 6.93 7.97
N VAL A 38 -9.61 7.74 8.45
CA VAL A 38 -10.55 7.40 9.54
C VAL A 38 -11.80 6.70 9.02
N ASP A 39 -12.57 6.06 9.90
CA ASP A 39 -13.90 5.53 9.57
C ASP A 39 -14.86 6.67 9.23
N SER A 40 -15.74 6.44 8.26
CA SER A 40 -16.72 7.46 7.90
C SER A 40 -17.79 7.55 8.99
N VAL A 41 -18.23 8.77 9.28
CA VAL A 41 -19.32 9.04 10.23
C VAL A 41 -20.59 8.27 9.84
N ALA A 42 -20.87 8.19 8.53
CA ALA A 42 -22.00 7.43 8.01
C ALA A 42 -21.92 5.94 8.35
N TRP A 43 -20.76 5.31 8.14
CA TRP A 43 -20.55 3.89 8.45
C TRP A 43 -20.64 3.62 9.96
N LEU A 44 -20.07 4.51 10.78
CA LEU A 44 -20.18 4.41 12.24
C LEU A 44 -21.62 4.58 12.71
N GLY A 45 -22.40 5.46 12.07
CA GLY A 45 -23.82 5.65 12.32
C GLY A 45 -24.64 4.40 11.98
N GLU A 46 -24.48 3.87 10.77
CA GLU A 46 -25.15 2.64 10.32
C GLU A 46 -24.85 1.47 11.27
N ARG A 47 -23.58 1.26 11.61
CA ARG A 47 -23.17 0.23 12.57
C ARG A 47 -23.85 0.41 13.92
N ARG A 48 -23.88 1.63 14.45
CA ARG A 48 -24.53 1.91 15.74
C ARG A 48 -26.03 1.60 15.67
N ASP A 49 -26.70 1.96 14.59
CA ASP A 49 -28.14 1.78 14.45
C ASP A 49 -28.52 0.29 14.33
N VAL A 50 -27.71 -0.50 13.62
CA VAL A 50 -27.87 -1.97 13.55
C VAL A 50 -27.69 -2.60 14.94
N LEU A 51 -26.62 -2.24 15.64
CA LEU A 51 -26.35 -2.79 16.98
C LEU A 51 -27.40 -2.37 18.01
N ALA A 52 -27.95 -1.15 17.91
CA ALA A 52 -29.02 -0.68 18.78
C ALA A 52 -30.32 -1.47 18.64
N ARG A 53 -30.55 -2.12 17.48
CA ARG A 53 -31.69 -3.03 17.27
C ARG A 53 -31.43 -4.46 17.76
N GLY A 54 -30.26 -4.73 18.35
CA GLY A 54 -29.85 -6.07 18.75
C GLY A 54 -29.48 -6.97 17.56
N GLU A 55 -29.30 -6.37 16.37
CA GLU A 55 -28.91 -7.08 15.16
C GLU A 55 -27.39 -7.20 15.05
N VAL A 56 -26.93 -8.18 14.27
CA VAL A 56 -25.51 -8.36 13.96
C VAL A 56 -25.12 -7.42 12.83
N HIS A 57 -24.11 -6.59 13.04
CA HIS A 57 -23.52 -5.80 11.96
C HIS A 57 -22.34 -6.55 11.34
N ASN A 58 -22.51 -6.96 10.08
CA ASN A 58 -21.49 -7.65 9.29
C ASN A 58 -21.05 -6.82 8.09
N THR A 59 -19.74 -6.59 7.96
CA THR A 59 -19.16 -6.03 6.75
C THR A 59 -18.04 -6.90 6.23
N THR A 60 -18.00 -7.05 4.91
CA THR A 60 -16.89 -7.70 4.21
C THR A 60 -16.22 -6.68 3.30
N THR A 61 -14.93 -6.44 3.51
CA THR A 61 -14.12 -5.55 2.68
C THR A 61 -13.22 -6.39 1.78
N PRO A 62 -13.37 -6.33 0.44
CA PRO A 62 -12.45 -6.98 -0.48
C PRO A 62 -11.04 -6.42 -0.34
N LEU A 63 -10.04 -7.28 -0.21
CA LEU A 63 -8.61 -6.91 -0.14
C LEU A 63 -8.02 -6.87 -1.55
N THR A 64 -8.61 -6.04 -2.38
CA THR A 64 -8.24 -5.85 -3.79
C THR A 64 -7.95 -4.37 -4.05
N ARG A 65 -7.54 -4.05 -5.28
CA ARG A 65 -7.36 -2.67 -5.71
C ARG A 65 -8.65 -1.86 -5.49
N ASP A 66 -8.51 -0.68 -4.89
CA ASP A 66 -9.60 0.28 -4.70
C ASP A 66 -9.35 1.57 -5.50
N ASN A 67 -10.34 2.00 -6.28
CA ASN A 67 -10.21 3.17 -7.16
C ASN A 67 -10.18 4.50 -6.38
N ARG A 68 -10.79 4.56 -5.19
CA ARG A 68 -10.74 5.77 -4.35
C ARG A 68 -9.35 5.92 -3.72
N LEU A 69 -8.76 4.81 -3.27
CA LEU A 69 -7.38 4.79 -2.79
C LEU A 69 -6.40 5.11 -3.91
N SER A 70 -6.60 4.57 -5.12
CA SER A 70 -5.79 4.94 -6.29
C SER A 70 -5.88 6.44 -6.61
N GLY A 71 -7.08 7.03 -6.56
CA GLY A 71 -7.24 8.48 -6.73
C GLY A 71 -6.46 9.29 -5.69
N LEU A 72 -6.46 8.83 -4.43
CA LEU A 72 -5.68 9.44 -3.35
C LEU A 72 -4.17 9.31 -3.57
N ILE A 73 -3.69 8.14 -4.01
CA ILE A 73 -2.27 7.89 -4.31
C ILE A 73 -1.81 8.77 -5.48
N LYS A 74 -2.60 8.85 -6.56
CA LYS A 74 -2.29 9.69 -7.72
C LYS A 74 -2.21 11.18 -7.36
N LYS A 75 -3.13 11.64 -6.50
CA LYS A 75 -3.09 13.01 -6.00
C LYS A 75 -1.81 13.25 -5.21
N ALA A 76 -1.49 12.36 -4.28
CA ALA A 76 -0.26 12.48 -3.49
C ALA A 76 1.01 12.46 -4.35
N ALA A 77 1.07 11.59 -5.36
CA ALA A 77 2.18 11.56 -6.32
C ALA A 77 2.33 12.90 -7.07
N SER A 78 1.22 13.51 -7.50
CA SER A 78 1.27 14.83 -8.16
C SER A 78 1.76 15.93 -7.22
N GLN A 79 1.43 15.87 -5.93
CA GLN A 79 1.90 16.83 -4.92
C GLN A 79 3.41 16.69 -4.69
N LEU A 80 3.88 15.44 -4.57
CA LEU A 80 5.31 15.12 -4.47
C LEU A 80 6.09 15.58 -5.69
N ASP A 81 5.58 15.32 -6.90
CA ASP A 81 6.18 15.82 -8.14
C ASP A 81 6.29 17.34 -8.15
N SER A 82 5.24 18.06 -7.73
CA SER A 82 5.26 19.53 -7.68
C SER A 82 6.35 20.04 -6.74
N SER A 83 6.54 19.40 -5.58
CA SER A 83 7.56 19.80 -4.60
C SER A 83 8.96 19.32 -4.95
N SER A 84 9.09 18.28 -5.77
CA SER A 84 10.38 17.74 -6.20
C SER A 84 11.17 18.71 -7.08
N ALA A 85 10.48 19.66 -7.74
CA ALA A 85 11.07 20.58 -8.70
C ALA A 85 12.02 21.62 -8.08
N ASP A 86 11.81 21.98 -6.81
CA ASP A 86 12.50 23.09 -6.15
C ASP A 86 13.10 22.72 -4.78
N ARG A 87 12.92 21.48 -4.33
CA ARG A 87 13.43 21.01 -3.04
C ARG A 87 14.40 19.85 -3.23
N PRO A 88 15.67 19.98 -2.80
CA PRO A 88 16.60 18.86 -2.75
C PRO A 88 16.07 17.72 -1.87
N HIS A 89 16.08 16.51 -2.40
CA HIS A 89 15.61 15.30 -1.71
C HIS A 89 16.28 14.07 -2.31
N ASP A 90 16.32 12.98 -1.54
CA ASP A 90 16.76 11.67 -1.98
C ASP A 90 15.57 10.81 -2.41
N PHE A 91 14.43 10.91 -1.71
CA PHE A 91 13.27 10.05 -1.94
C PHE A 91 11.93 10.79 -1.89
N LEU A 92 10.98 10.32 -2.70
CA LEU A 92 9.57 10.73 -2.71
C LEU A 92 8.71 9.61 -2.09
N LEU A 93 8.19 9.86 -0.89
CA LEU A 93 7.44 8.84 -0.13
C LEU A 93 6.01 9.30 0.16
N LEU A 94 5.07 8.37 0.05
CA LEU A 94 3.72 8.54 0.56
C LEU A 94 3.60 7.98 1.98
N TRP A 95 3.15 8.76 2.95
CA TRP A 95 2.82 8.27 4.28
C TRP A 95 1.31 8.09 4.41
N PHE A 96 0.85 6.87 4.60
CA PHE A 96 -0.56 6.55 4.79
C PHE A 96 -0.82 5.98 6.18
N THR A 97 -1.77 6.56 6.93
CA THR A 97 -2.18 6.03 8.24
C THR A 97 -3.66 5.67 8.22
N ALA A 98 -3.98 4.40 8.47
CA ALA A 98 -5.36 3.94 8.69
C ALA A 98 -5.67 3.84 10.19
N THR A 99 -6.82 4.37 10.61
CA THR A 99 -7.28 4.31 12.01
C THR A 99 -8.77 3.95 12.09
N GLY A 100 -9.19 3.54 13.27
CA GLY A 100 -10.57 3.12 13.55
C GLY A 100 -10.81 1.61 13.41
N LEU A 101 -12.08 1.22 13.44
CA LEU A 101 -12.55 -0.18 13.36
C LEU A 101 -12.23 -0.82 12.00
N GLN A 102 -12.02 -0.02 10.95
CA GLN A 102 -11.60 -0.49 9.63
C GLN A 102 -10.11 -0.21 9.36
N ALA A 103 -9.28 0.03 10.37
CA ALA A 103 -7.86 0.32 10.19
C ALA A 103 -7.12 -0.80 9.44
N ARG A 104 -7.27 -2.04 9.90
CA ARG A 104 -6.67 -3.22 9.28
C ARG A 104 -7.09 -3.46 7.81
N PRO A 105 -8.38 -3.52 7.47
CA PRO A 105 -8.78 -3.73 6.07
C PRO A 105 -8.33 -2.60 5.16
N LYS A 106 -8.37 -1.34 5.61
CA LYS A 106 -7.86 -0.20 4.83
C LYS A 106 -6.35 -0.29 4.60
N PHE A 107 -5.59 -0.70 5.61
CA PHE A 107 -4.16 -0.92 5.50
C PHE A 107 -3.84 -1.99 4.45
N ASP A 108 -4.49 -3.15 4.53
CA ASP A 108 -4.26 -4.27 3.60
C ASP A 108 -4.71 -3.90 2.17
N GLN A 109 -5.85 -3.21 2.04
CA GLN A 109 -6.38 -2.74 0.76
C GLN A 109 -5.52 -1.64 0.12
N PHE A 110 -4.92 -0.77 0.93
CA PHE A 110 -3.99 0.26 0.45
C PHE A 110 -2.74 -0.38 -0.16
N ILE A 111 -2.13 -1.36 0.51
CA ILE A 111 -1.00 -2.13 -0.03
C ILE A 111 -1.42 -2.87 -1.30
N ALA A 112 -2.59 -3.50 -1.31
CA ALA A 112 -3.11 -4.16 -2.51
C ALA A 112 -3.32 -3.21 -3.69
N THR A 113 -3.66 -1.95 -3.41
CA THR A 113 -3.83 -0.90 -4.42
C THR A 113 -2.48 -0.41 -4.95
N LEU A 114 -1.49 -0.18 -4.06
CA LEU A 114 -0.13 0.19 -4.46
C LEU A 114 0.45 -0.82 -5.45
N TYR A 115 0.39 -2.10 -5.11
CA TYR A 115 1.03 -3.16 -5.89
C TYR A 115 0.11 -3.85 -6.91
N GLY A 116 -1.20 -3.57 -6.92
CA GLY A 116 -2.16 -4.32 -7.73
C GLY A 116 -2.16 -5.82 -7.40
N THR A 117 -2.04 -6.18 -6.12
CA THR A 117 -1.89 -7.59 -5.73
C THR A 117 -3.16 -8.41 -5.86
N THR A 118 -2.98 -9.71 -6.06
CA THR A 118 -4.01 -10.72 -5.84
C THR A 118 -3.42 -11.94 -5.12
N LYS A 119 -4.25 -12.89 -4.68
CA LYS A 119 -3.77 -14.22 -4.31
C LYS A 119 -3.94 -15.16 -5.51
N ILE A 120 -2.99 -16.07 -5.69
CA ILE A 120 -3.02 -17.09 -6.73
C ILE A 120 -2.97 -18.46 -6.07
N ILE A 121 -3.90 -19.32 -6.45
CA ILE A 121 -3.91 -20.74 -6.09
C ILE A 121 -3.38 -21.52 -7.28
N GLU A 122 -2.42 -22.41 -7.03
CA GLU A 122 -1.97 -23.40 -8.01
C GLU A 122 -2.76 -24.70 -7.80
N MET A 123 -3.37 -25.23 -8.86
CA MET A 123 -4.15 -26.47 -8.79
C MET A 123 -3.29 -27.64 -8.31
N GLY A 124 -3.76 -28.33 -7.28
CA GLY A 124 -3.04 -29.44 -6.66
C GLY A 124 -2.01 -29.02 -5.59
N SER A 125 -1.84 -27.71 -5.34
CA SER A 125 -1.04 -27.19 -4.23
C SER A 125 -1.89 -26.89 -3.00
N ASN A 126 -1.26 -26.85 -1.82
CA ASN A 126 -1.91 -26.38 -0.59
C ASN A 126 -1.65 -24.88 -0.40
N GLY A 127 -2.71 -24.09 -0.40
CA GLY A 127 -2.68 -22.67 -0.07
C GLY A 127 -2.65 -21.74 -1.29
N PHE A 128 -2.27 -20.49 -1.04
CA PHE A 128 -2.17 -19.45 -2.06
C PHE A 128 -0.89 -18.66 -1.89
N ARG A 129 -0.42 -18.04 -2.98
CA ARG A 129 0.74 -17.14 -3.00
C ARG A 129 0.28 -15.74 -3.37
N THR A 130 0.97 -14.72 -2.88
CA THR A 130 0.74 -13.34 -3.34
C THR A 130 1.29 -13.20 -4.75
N CYS A 131 0.53 -12.58 -5.66
CA CYS A 131 1.05 -12.10 -6.93
C CYS A 131 1.05 -10.57 -6.92
N TYR A 132 2.22 -9.98 -7.11
CA TYR A 132 2.39 -8.53 -7.30
C TYR A 132 2.17 -8.17 -8.77
N PHE A 133 1.66 -6.95 -9.00
CA PHE A 133 1.44 -6.37 -10.32
C PHE A 133 0.49 -7.14 -11.25
N PHE A 134 -0.30 -8.06 -10.69
CA PHE A 134 -1.31 -8.82 -11.44
C PHE A 134 -2.44 -7.92 -11.94
N ARG A 135 -2.83 -6.95 -11.13
CA ARG A 135 -3.82 -5.91 -11.48
C ARG A 135 -3.12 -4.58 -11.72
N ASN A 136 -3.90 -3.59 -12.12
CA ASN A 136 -3.42 -2.21 -12.19
C ASN A 136 -2.81 -1.79 -10.84
N SER A 137 -1.54 -1.38 -10.88
CA SER A 137 -0.73 -0.96 -9.74
C SER A 137 -0.50 0.54 -9.79
N ASP A 138 -0.67 1.21 -8.66
CA ASP A 138 -0.33 2.64 -8.58
C ASP A 138 1.19 2.86 -8.53
N PHE A 139 1.97 1.92 -8.01
CA PHE A 139 3.43 1.95 -8.14
C PHE A 139 3.91 1.84 -9.59
N PHE A 140 3.21 1.09 -10.44
CA PHE A 140 3.46 1.11 -11.88
C PHE A 140 3.11 2.47 -12.51
N ASN A 141 1.91 2.98 -12.21
CA ASN A 141 1.43 4.23 -12.81
C ASN A 141 2.19 5.49 -12.35
N CYS A 142 2.78 5.44 -11.15
CA CYS A 142 3.46 6.57 -10.51
C CYS A 142 4.95 6.27 -10.29
N ALA A 143 5.56 5.40 -11.10
CA ALA A 143 6.93 4.92 -10.88
C ALA A 143 7.99 6.03 -10.83
N GLN A 144 7.77 7.15 -11.53
CA GLN A 144 8.69 8.29 -11.53
C GLN A 144 8.45 9.26 -10.37
N SER A 145 7.29 9.18 -9.73
CA SER A 145 6.76 10.14 -8.75
C SER A 145 6.69 9.58 -7.34
N LEU A 146 6.86 8.27 -7.18
CA LEU A 146 6.76 7.55 -5.91
C LEU A 146 7.86 6.50 -5.83
N ASP A 147 8.83 6.72 -4.93
CA ASP A 147 9.91 5.77 -4.65
C ASP A 147 9.46 4.67 -3.68
N GLY A 148 8.45 4.96 -2.86
CA GLY A 148 7.84 4.02 -1.94
C GLY A 148 6.69 4.63 -1.15
N ALA A 149 6.17 3.86 -0.21
CA ALA A 149 5.14 4.31 0.72
C ALA A 149 5.37 3.74 2.11
N ILE A 150 5.21 4.57 3.14
CA ILE A 150 5.09 4.12 4.52
C ILE A 150 3.60 3.94 4.79
N VAL A 151 3.18 2.71 5.03
CA VAL A 151 1.79 2.36 5.32
C VAL A 151 1.71 1.99 6.79
N ALA A 152 0.84 2.67 7.53
CA ALA A 152 0.67 2.52 8.95
C ALA A 152 -0.79 2.21 9.28
N ARG A 153 -1.01 1.45 10.35
CA ARG A 153 -2.31 1.30 10.98
C ARG A 153 -2.21 1.42 12.48
N GLU A 154 -3.19 2.07 13.07
CA GLU A 154 -3.40 2.08 14.50
C GLU A 154 -4.59 1.18 14.85
N GLU A 155 -4.35 0.19 15.71
CA GLU A 155 -5.38 -0.70 16.22
C GLU A 155 -5.13 -0.95 17.71
N ASN A 156 -6.14 -0.69 18.55
CA ASN A 156 -6.06 -0.88 20.01
C ASN A 156 -4.85 -0.18 20.67
N GLY A 157 -4.54 1.05 20.25
CA GLY A 157 -3.41 1.83 20.76
C GLY A 157 -2.03 1.29 20.34
N LYS A 158 -1.98 0.33 19.41
CA LYS A 158 -0.73 -0.19 18.83
C LYS A 158 -0.60 0.28 17.38
N LEU A 159 0.55 0.87 17.07
CA LEU A 159 0.93 1.25 15.72
C LEU A 159 1.66 0.09 15.05
N SER A 160 1.22 -0.31 13.86
CA SER A 160 1.92 -1.24 12.97
C SER A 160 2.22 -0.54 11.67
N MET A 161 3.44 -0.69 11.15
CA MET A 161 3.89 0.01 9.95
C MET A 161 4.58 -0.95 8.98
N LYS A 162 4.56 -0.60 7.70
CA LYS A 162 5.36 -1.20 6.64
C LYS A 162 5.97 -0.13 5.76
N LEU A 163 7.23 -0.33 5.35
CA LEU A 163 7.81 0.39 4.23
C LEU A 163 7.61 -0.44 2.98
N CYS A 164 6.79 0.07 2.06
CA CYS A 164 6.49 -0.53 0.77
C CYS A 164 7.41 0.07 -0.29
N LEU A 165 8.33 -0.73 -0.83
CA LEU A 165 9.24 -0.29 -1.89
C LEU A 165 8.54 -0.34 -3.25
N ASN A 166 8.75 0.67 -4.09
CA ASN A 166 8.35 0.62 -5.48
C ASN A 166 9.50 0.04 -6.33
N PRO A 167 9.48 -1.24 -6.73
CA PRO A 167 10.56 -1.84 -7.54
C PRO A 167 10.71 -1.22 -8.94
N LEU A 168 9.74 -0.40 -9.37
CA LEU A 168 9.77 0.28 -10.66
C LEU A 168 10.33 1.71 -10.56
N SER A 169 10.59 2.20 -9.34
CA SER A 169 11.25 3.49 -9.15
C SER A 169 12.72 3.42 -9.55
N PRO A 170 13.26 4.47 -10.19
CA PRO A 170 14.69 4.55 -10.50
C PRO A 170 15.58 4.61 -9.24
N ARG A 171 15.01 4.93 -8.07
CA ARG A 171 15.72 5.07 -6.79
C ARG A 171 15.51 3.90 -5.84
N VAL A 172 14.82 2.83 -6.25
CA VAL A 172 14.46 1.74 -5.33
C VAL A 172 15.67 1.05 -4.70
N ASP A 173 16.73 0.89 -5.47
CA ASP A 173 17.96 0.27 -4.99
C ASP A 173 18.64 1.11 -3.90
N ASP A 174 18.61 2.43 -4.05
CA ASP A 174 19.13 3.37 -3.06
C ASP A 174 18.22 3.43 -1.84
N LEU A 175 16.90 3.45 -2.02
CA LEU A 175 15.94 3.40 -0.92
C LEU A 175 16.08 2.11 -0.12
N ARG A 176 16.24 0.96 -0.79
CA ARG A 176 16.44 -0.35 -0.16
C ARG A 176 17.70 -0.39 0.70
N ARG A 177 18.78 0.25 0.25
CA ARG A 177 20.07 0.32 0.98
C ARG A 177 20.11 1.47 1.98
N SER A 178 19.13 2.36 1.97
CA SER A 178 19.13 3.55 2.81
C SER A 178 18.99 3.20 4.30
N PRO A 179 19.50 4.08 5.20
CA PRO A 179 19.23 3.97 6.63
C PRO A 179 17.74 3.94 6.99
N ILE A 180 16.87 4.54 6.16
CA ILE A 180 15.42 4.53 6.36
C ILE A 180 14.89 3.09 6.30
N ALA A 181 15.28 2.32 5.27
CA ALA A 181 14.86 0.92 5.14
C ALA A 181 15.35 0.05 6.31
N ALA A 182 16.54 0.34 6.84
CA ALA A 182 17.09 -0.35 8.02
C ALA A 182 16.24 -0.17 9.29
N ARG A 183 15.36 0.85 9.36
CA ARG A 183 14.39 1.03 10.45
C ARG A 183 13.18 0.07 10.34
N PHE A 184 13.02 -0.63 9.23
CA PHE A 184 11.90 -1.55 8.96
C PHE A 184 12.37 -3.00 8.70
N PRO A 185 13.24 -3.60 9.53
CA PRO A 185 13.93 -4.85 9.20
C PRO A 185 12.99 -6.05 8.97
N ASN A 186 11.83 -6.08 9.63
CA ASN A 186 10.79 -7.12 9.46
C ASN A 186 9.49 -6.54 8.88
N ALA A 187 9.55 -5.31 8.38
CA ALA A 187 8.40 -4.53 7.93
C ALA A 187 8.62 -3.93 6.54
N LEU A 188 9.61 -4.43 5.81
CA LEU A 188 9.85 -4.07 4.42
C LEU A 188 8.97 -4.96 3.52
N GLU A 189 8.18 -4.31 2.67
CA GLU A 189 7.43 -4.96 1.59
C GLU A 189 8.19 -4.70 0.29
N ASP A 190 8.92 -5.71 -0.17
CA ASP A 190 9.69 -5.68 -1.41
C ASP A 190 9.25 -6.85 -2.31
N PRO A 191 8.59 -6.59 -3.45
CA PRO A 191 8.15 -7.63 -4.37
C PRO A 191 9.28 -8.53 -4.89
N ILE A 192 10.48 -7.97 -5.09
CA ILE A 192 11.63 -8.72 -5.62
C ILE A 192 12.13 -9.71 -4.55
N GLU A 193 12.25 -9.26 -3.32
CA GLU A 193 12.62 -10.13 -2.21
C GLU A 193 11.52 -11.16 -1.91
N ALA A 194 10.25 -10.76 -2.00
CA ALA A 194 9.11 -11.65 -1.83
C ALA A 194 9.07 -12.76 -2.90
N GLU A 195 9.46 -12.46 -4.14
CA GLU A 195 9.58 -13.45 -5.22
C GLU A 195 10.55 -14.58 -4.84
N THR A 196 11.70 -14.24 -4.24
CA THR A 196 12.68 -15.24 -3.77
C THR A 196 12.12 -16.16 -2.67
N ARG A 197 11.06 -15.72 -1.97
CA ARG A 197 10.32 -16.48 -0.96
C ARG A 197 9.08 -17.17 -1.53
N GLY A 198 8.89 -17.15 -2.85
CA GLY A 198 7.83 -17.86 -3.55
C GLY A 198 6.62 -17.01 -3.94
N ALA A 199 6.65 -15.70 -3.76
CA ALA A 199 5.62 -14.84 -4.37
C ALA A 199 5.74 -14.86 -5.91
N TYR A 200 4.64 -14.51 -6.58
CA TYR A 200 4.65 -14.25 -8.01
C TYR A 200 4.81 -12.75 -8.28
N VAL A 201 5.54 -12.40 -9.33
CA VAL A 201 5.72 -11.03 -9.81
C VAL A 201 5.39 -11.03 -11.29
N LEU A 202 4.39 -10.23 -11.66
CA LEU A 202 3.99 -10.04 -13.06
C LEU A 202 4.71 -8.82 -13.65
N ASP A 203 5.85 -9.08 -14.26
CA ASP A 203 6.82 -8.15 -14.84
C ASP A 203 6.79 -8.13 -16.38
N ALA A 204 5.63 -8.42 -16.95
CA ALA A 204 5.38 -8.37 -18.39
C ALA A 204 4.49 -7.19 -18.79
N ASP A 205 4.69 -6.69 -20.01
CA ASP A 205 3.80 -5.72 -20.67
C ASP A 205 2.62 -6.44 -21.33
N ILE A 206 1.66 -6.85 -20.49
CA ILE A 206 0.43 -7.55 -20.87
C ILE A 206 -0.75 -6.72 -20.34
N ASP A 207 -1.81 -6.55 -21.14
CA ASP A 207 -3.02 -5.88 -20.67
C ASP A 207 -3.53 -6.57 -19.40
N ARG A 208 -3.63 -5.80 -18.30
CA ARG A 208 -4.05 -6.30 -16.99
C ARG A 208 -5.51 -6.78 -16.96
N ARG A 209 -6.26 -6.60 -18.06
CA ARG A 209 -7.61 -7.12 -18.28
C ARG A 209 -7.62 -8.49 -18.96
N ASP A 210 -6.52 -8.90 -19.60
CA ASP A 210 -6.39 -10.22 -20.25
C ASP A 210 -5.90 -11.26 -19.24
N GLU A 211 -6.78 -11.61 -18.30
CA GLU A 211 -6.48 -12.56 -17.23
C GLU A 211 -5.91 -13.90 -17.74
N PRO A 212 -6.42 -14.52 -18.82
CA PRO A 212 -5.81 -15.73 -19.39
C PRO A 212 -4.35 -15.54 -19.79
N ALA A 213 -4.00 -14.43 -20.45
CA ALA A 213 -2.61 -14.15 -20.83
C ALA A 213 -1.70 -13.92 -19.61
N LEU A 214 -2.20 -13.21 -18.59
CA LEU A 214 -1.48 -13.01 -17.32
C LEU A 214 -1.18 -14.34 -16.62
N LEU A 215 -2.17 -15.22 -16.51
CA LEU A 215 -2.01 -16.53 -15.88
C LEU A 215 -1.05 -17.41 -16.68
N SER A 216 -1.17 -17.45 -18.02
CA SER A 216 -0.25 -18.19 -18.88
C SER A 216 1.20 -17.74 -18.69
N TYR A 217 1.43 -16.42 -18.64
CA TYR A 217 2.76 -15.87 -18.39
C TYR A 217 3.34 -16.35 -17.06
N LEU A 218 2.56 -16.31 -15.98
CA LEU A 218 3.00 -16.78 -14.67
C LEU A 218 3.27 -18.29 -14.67
N GLN A 219 2.40 -19.08 -15.31
CA GLN A 219 2.59 -20.53 -15.44
C GLN A 219 3.89 -20.88 -16.15
N ASP A 220 4.19 -20.15 -17.22
CA ASP A 220 5.42 -20.35 -17.99
C ASP A 220 6.66 -19.90 -17.22
N LYS A 221 6.62 -18.71 -16.60
CA LYS A 221 7.73 -18.14 -15.81
C LYS A 221 8.11 -19.03 -14.63
N TYR A 222 7.12 -19.53 -13.89
CA TYR A 222 7.34 -20.27 -12.64
C TYR A 222 7.17 -21.79 -12.78
N ARG A 223 6.84 -22.30 -13.97
CA ARG A 223 6.66 -23.74 -14.27
C ARG A 223 5.63 -24.41 -13.36
N THR A 224 4.46 -23.79 -13.25
CA THR A 224 3.40 -24.24 -12.34
C THR A 224 2.34 -25.07 -13.05
N ALA A 225 1.51 -25.77 -12.27
CA ALA A 225 0.21 -26.27 -12.72
C ALA A 225 -0.75 -25.08 -13.03
N PRO A 226 -1.98 -25.35 -13.54
CA PRO A 226 -2.99 -24.31 -13.74
C PRO A 226 -3.17 -23.42 -12.52
N LEU A 227 -3.16 -22.10 -12.76
CA LEU A 227 -3.29 -21.07 -11.75
C LEU A 227 -4.70 -20.48 -11.77
N MET A 228 -5.18 -20.07 -10.60
CA MET A 228 -6.47 -19.39 -10.42
C MET A 228 -6.29 -18.19 -9.48
N PRO A 229 -6.75 -16.99 -9.87
CA PRO A 229 -6.78 -15.86 -8.95
C PRO A 229 -7.89 -16.02 -7.91
N PHE A 230 -7.61 -15.52 -6.72
CA PHE A 230 -8.50 -15.60 -5.57
C PHE A 230 -8.41 -14.31 -4.75
N ASP A 231 -9.57 -13.72 -4.47
CA ASP A 231 -9.67 -12.51 -3.67
C ASP A 231 -10.09 -12.82 -2.24
N LEU A 232 -9.24 -12.41 -1.30
CA LEU A 232 -9.57 -12.45 0.11
C LEU A 232 -10.45 -11.24 0.47
N GLY A 233 -11.36 -11.47 1.40
CA GLY A 233 -12.10 -10.40 2.08
C GLY A 233 -11.73 -10.35 3.55
N HIS A 234 -11.73 -9.16 4.13
CA HIS A 234 -11.71 -9.01 5.57
C HIS A 234 -13.13 -8.89 6.10
N MET A 235 -13.50 -9.75 7.05
CA MET A 235 -14.82 -9.76 7.66
C MET A 235 -14.77 -9.08 9.02
N ASN A 236 -15.63 -8.10 9.24
CA ASN A 236 -15.87 -7.46 10.54
C ASN A 236 -17.27 -7.85 11.01
N ILE A 237 -17.36 -8.50 12.16
CA ILE A 237 -18.59 -8.91 12.82
C ILE A 237 -18.67 -8.17 14.14
N ALA A 238 -19.77 -7.46 14.37
CA ALA A 238 -20.04 -6.80 15.63
C ALA A 238 -21.39 -7.23 16.19
N LEU A 239 -21.41 -7.45 17.50
CA LEU A 239 -22.58 -7.86 18.29
C LEU A 239 -22.73 -6.89 19.47
N HIS A 240 -23.96 -6.55 19.81
CA HIS A 240 -24.24 -5.93 21.10
C HIS A 240 -24.29 -7.03 22.15
N VAL A 241 -23.40 -6.98 23.14
CA VAL A 241 -23.40 -7.86 24.33
C VAL A 241 -23.95 -7.07 25.51
#